data_AF-A0A8J6D5V6-F1
#
_entry.id   AF-A0A8J6D5V6-F1
#
_cell.length_a   1.000
_cell.length_b   1.000
_cell.length_c   1.000
_cell.angle_alpha   90.00
_cell.angle_beta   90.00
_cell.angle_gamma   90.00
#
_symmetry.space_group_name_H-M   'P 1'
#
loop_
_entity.id
_entity.type
_entity.pdbx_description
1 polymer ?
#
loop_
_entity_poly.entity_id
_entity_poly.type
_entity_poly.pdbx_seq_one_letter_code
_entity_poly.pdbx_strand_id
1 'polypeptide(L)' 'MKTYLQAHDLWSVVENDAEPPPLRANPTVAQMRLHAEESTKKPKAMACLQNGVSDVIFTRIMACDSPKQA' A
#
# COMPACT_ATOMS: atom_id res chain seq x y z
N MET A 1 9.58 3.72 4.98
CA MET A 1 8.27 3.37 4.42
C MET A 1 7.14 4.27 4.91
N LYS A 2 7.00 4.52 6.22
CA LYS A 2 5.94 5.40 6.77
C LYS A 2 5.85 6.78 6.11
N THR A 3 6.96 7.50 6.00
CA THR A 3 7.02 8.84 5.35
C THR A 3 6.58 8.81 3.89
N TYR A 4 6.97 7.77 3.14
CA TYR A 4 6.53 7.56 1.76
C TYR A 4 5.00 7.35 1.67
N LEU A 5 4.45 6.49 2.53
CA LEU A 5 3.00 6.26 2.58
C LEU A 5 2.23 7.51 3.00
N GLN A 6 2.79 8.34 3.89
CA GLN A 6 2.17 9.61 4.29
C GLN A 6 2.15 10.62 3.14
N ALA A 7 3.23 10.73 2.36
CA ALA A 7 3.28 11.63 1.20
C ALA A 7 2.28 11.24 0.08
N HIS A 8 1.80 10.00 0.08
CA HIS A 8 0.85 9.47 -0.89
C HIS A 8 -0.57 9.28 -0.32
N ASP A 9 -0.88 9.81 0.86
CA ASP A 9 -2.17 9.64 1.56
C ASP A 9 -2.57 8.17 1.78
N LEU A 10 -1.58 7.28 1.88
CA LEU A 10 -1.76 5.85 2.08
C LEU A 10 -1.65 5.43 3.55
N TRP A 11 -0.96 6.24 4.39
CA TRP A 11 -0.74 5.89 5.79
C TRP A 11 -2.04 5.73 6.58
N SER A 12 -3.01 6.62 6.35
CA SER A 12 -4.32 6.56 7.02
C SER A 12 -5.08 5.27 6.69
N VAL A 13 -4.95 4.76 5.47
CA VAL A 13 -5.60 3.52 5.03
C VAL A 13 -4.96 2.29 5.69
N VAL A 14 -3.64 2.30 5.87
CA VAL A 14 -2.93 1.22 6.59
C VAL A 14 -3.27 1.24 8.08
N GLU A 15 -3.39 2.42 8.68
CA GLU A 15 -3.61 2.57 10.12
C GLU A 15 -5.03 2.23 10.55
N ASN A 16 -6.03 2.58 9.73
CA ASN A 16 -7.44 2.42 10.07
C ASN A 16 -8.10 1.19 9.42
N ASP A 17 -7.44 0.56 8.45
CA ASP A 17 -7.99 -0.52 7.59
C ASP A 17 -9.40 -0.22 7.05
N ALA A 18 -9.69 1.07 6.85
CA ALA A 18 -11.02 1.54 6.51
C ALA A 18 -11.27 1.35 5.02
N GLU A 19 -12.36 0.69 4.68
CA GLU A 19 -12.86 0.66 3.32
C GLU A 19 -13.52 2.01 2.95
N PRO A 20 -13.42 2.44 1.68
CA PRO A 20 -14.14 3.61 1.22
C PRO A 20 -15.65 3.39 1.40
N PRO A 21 -16.41 4.42 1.81
CA PRO A 21 -17.85 4.31 1.90
C PRO A 21 -18.45 3.97 0.52
N PRO A 22 -19.57 3.21 0.49
CA PRO A 22 -20.23 2.87 -0.77
C PRO A 22 -20.64 4.11 -1.56
N LEU A 23 -20.57 4.01 -2.89
CA LEU A 23 -21.17 5.02 -3.76
C LEU A 23 -22.68 5.12 -3.51
N ARG A 24 -23.19 6.34 -3.44
CA ARG A 24 -24.63 6.60 -3.41
C ARG A 24 -25.30 6.14 -4.71
N ALA A 25 -26.63 5.95 -4.69
CA ALA A 25 -27.38 5.42 -5.84
C ALA A 25 -27.29 6.25 -7.14
N ASN A 26 -27.16 7.59 -7.03
CA ASN A 26 -27.02 8.49 -8.17
C ASN A 26 -25.76 9.36 -8.03
N PRO A 27 -24.57 8.80 -8.25
CA PRO A 27 -23.33 9.55 -8.13
C PRO A 27 -23.11 10.41 -9.38
N THR A 28 -22.46 11.57 -9.23
CA THR A 28 -21.93 12.31 -10.38
C THR A 28 -20.66 11.62 -10.89
N VAL A 29 -20.25 11.90 -12.13
CA VAL A 29 -18.99 11.38 -12.69
C VAL A 29 -17.79 11.73 -11.81
N ALA A 30 -17.77 12.93 -11.23
CA ALA A 30 -16.73 13.35 -10.29
C ALA A 30 -16.69 12.46 -9.03
N GLN A 31 -17.85 12.11 -8.47
CA GLN A 31 -17.93 11.21 -7.31
C GLN A 31 -17.47 9.79 -7.63
N MET A 32 -17.82 9.28 -8.81
CA MET A 32 -17.35 7.96 -9.27
C MET A 32 -15.82 7.92 -9.39
N ARG A 33 -15.21 8.97 -9.95
CA ARG A 33 -13.76 9.08 -10.08
C ARG A 33 -13.06 9.12 -8.72
N LEU A 34 -13.55 9.96 -7.81
CA LEU A 34 -13.02 10.03 -6.45
C LEU A 34 -13.13 8.68 -5.72
N HIS A 35 -14.27 8.02 -5.80
CA HIS A 35 -14.44 6.70 -5.16
C HIS A 35 -13.49 5.64 -5.75
N ALA A 36 -13.27 5.65 -7.07
CA ALA A 36 -12.31 4.77 -7.71
C ALA A 36 -10.87 5.05 -7.23
N GLU A 37 -10.50 6.31 -7.09
CA GLU A 37 -9.19 6.71 -6.55
C GLU A 37 -9.02 6.22 -5.10
N GLU A 38 -9.99 6.46 -4.22
CA GLU A 38 -9.97 6.00 -2.82
C GLU A 38 -9.90 4.47 -2.72
N SER A 39 -10.70 3.75 -3.51
CA SER A 39 -10.72 2.27 -3.53
C SER A 39 -9.38 1.67 -3.93
N THR A 40 -8.56 2.41 -4.68
CA THR A 40 -7.22 1.95 -5.07
C THR A 40 -6.15 2.19 -4.01
N LYS A 41 -6.40 3.01 -2.98
CA LYS A 41 -5.38 3.35 -1.97
C LYS A 41 -4.97 2.14 -1.15
N LYS A 42 -5.92 1.31 -0.70
CA LYS A 42 -5.63 0.10 0.09
C LYS A 42 -4.71 -0.89 -0.65
N PRO A 43 -5.04 -1.35 -1.88
CA PRO A 43 -4.14 -2.26 -2.59
C PRO A 43 -2.78 -1.62 -2.93
N LYS A 44 -2.73 -0.31 -3.22
CA LYS A 44 -1.46 0.41 -3.42
C LYS A 44 -0.61 0.40 -2.15
N ALA A 45 -1.19 0.69 -1.00
CA ALA A 45 -0.49 0.68 0.27
C ALA A 45 0.11 -0.71 0.58
N MET A 46 -0.67 -1.77 0.34
CA MET A 46 -0.18 -3.15 0.54
C MET A 46 0.95 -3.51 -0.42
N ALA A 47 0.84 -3.16 -1.70
CA ALA A 47 1.91 -3.37 -2.67
C ALA A 47 3.20 -2.63 -2.28
N CYS A 48 3.09 -1.38 -1.83
CA CYS A 48 4.25 -0.61 -1.35
C CYS A 48 4.93 -1.27 -0.15
N LEU A 49 4.16 -1.76 0.81
CA LEU A 49 4.70 -2.48 1.97
C LEU A 49 5.37 -3.79 1.57
N GLN A 50 4.73 -4.58 0.70
CA GLN A 50 5.27 -5.85 0.21
C GLN A 50 6.58 -5.67 -0.56
N ASN A 51 6.66 -4.65 -1.42
CA ASN A 51 7.89 -4.32 -2.14
C ASN A 51 9.00 -3.91 -1.16
N GLY A 52 8.72 -3.04 -0.20
CA GLY A 52 9.72 -2.63 0.79
C GLY A 52 10.24 -3.78 1.64
N VAL A 53 9.38 -4.73 2.02
CA VAL A 53 9.81 -5.96 2.72
C VAL A 53 10.66 -6.84 1.81
N SER A 54 10.26 -7.01 0.54
CA SER A 54 11.03 -7.79 -0.43
C SER A 54 12.43 -7.21 -0.66
N ASP A 55 12.56 -5.90 -0.81
CA ASP A 55 13.85 -5.22 -0.98
C ASP A 55 14.79 -5.44 0.22
N VAL A 56 14.25 -5.36 1.45
CA VAL A 56 15.01 -5.61 2.67
C VAL A 56 15.47 -7.06 2.76
N ILE A 57 14.58 -8.01 2.46
CA ILE A 57 14.92 -9.44 2.44
C ILE A 57 15.97 -9.72 1.37
N PHE A 58 15.79 -9.19 0.16
CA PHE A 58 16.71 -9.36 -0.95
C PHE A 58 18.11 -8.81 -0.60
N THR A 59 18.17 -7.59 -0.06
CA THR A 59 19.42 -6.98 0.39
C THR A 59 20.11 -7.82 1.46
N ARG A 60 19.34 -8.37 2.40
CA ARG A 60 19.87 -9.24 3.45
C ARG A 60 20.46 -10.52 2.89
N ILE A 61 19.79 -11.15 1.93
CA ILE A 61 20.29 -12.35 1.24
C ILE A 61 21.60 -12.04 0.52
N MET A 62 21.66 -10.93 -0.22
CA MET A 62 22.87 -10.50 -0.93
C MET A 62 24.05 -10.19 0.01
N ALA A 63 23.78 -9.71 1.22
CA ALA A 63 24.80 -9.41 2.24
C ALA A 63 25.18 -10.62 3.12
N CYS A 64 24.59 -11.79 2.90
CA CYS A 64 24.96 -13.00 3.64
C CYS A 64 26.17 -13.67 2.99
N ASP A 65 27.34 -13.52 3.61
CA ASP A 65 28.59 -14.15 3.13
C ASP A 65 28.75 -15.61 3.57
N SER A 66 27.93 -16.07 4.53
CA SER A 66 27.98 -17.44 5.01
C SER A 66 27.01 -18.33 4.22
N PRO A 67 27.45 -19.47 3.66
CA PRO A 67 26.55 -20.41 3.01
C PRO A 67 25.50 -20.92 4.00
N LYS A 68 24.28 -21.13 3.50
CA LYS A 68 23.18 -21.73 4.27
C LYS A 68 23.66 -23.09 4.80
N GLN A 69 23.72 -23.24 6.12
CA GLN A 69 24.05 -24.54 6.73
C GLN A 69 22.89 -25.52 6.48
N ALA A 70 23.26 -26.75 6.10
CA ALA A 70 22.34 -27.82 5.72
C ALA A 70 21.79 -28.56 6.94
#